data_AF-A0A7S0DB48-F1
#
_entry.id   AF-A0A7S0DB48-F1
#
_cell.length_a   1.000
_cell.length_b   1.000
_cell.length_c   1.000
_cell.angle_alpha   90.00
_cell.angle_beta   90.00
_cell.angle_gamma   90.00
#
_symmetry.space_group_name_H-M   'P 1'
#
loop_
_entity.id
_entity.type
_entity.pdbx_description
1 polymer ?
#
loop_
_entity_poly.entity_id
_entity_poly.type
_entity_poly.pdbx_seq_one_letter_code
_entity_poly.pdbx_strand_id
1 'polypeptide(L)'
;KTLVNLLDEEKDINYIGYLTHRQINYCSRMLSQHQLRIHPIKRQGIELVPLIHFLDSMHLARTSFWEYMFSTGTIKIRDFPEHTFGNVQRWDIVKHGMKEFEKYGTYLLWDGVCCIKHVNGRTFLDEKQRLAKGLPGLGALQTGFSQLKIELDKEEKNQKSSTTRSPVSISTLPVSTSTATSTPSVFTSTATST
;
A
#
# COMPACT_ATOMS: atom_id res chain seq x y z
N LYS A 1 -0.20 21.35 1.66
CA LYS A 1 0.41 20.33 0.77
C LYS A 1 -0.13 18.96 1.17
N THR A 2 -0.50 18.11 0.21
CA THR A 2 -1.07 16.78 0.47
C THR A 2 0.00 15.70 0.36
N LEU A 3 -0.25 14.52 0.95
CA LEU A 3 0.63 13.35 0.78
C LEU A 3 0.68 12.85 -0.66
N VAL A 4 -0.43 13.03 -1.40
CA VAL A 4 -0.49 12.68 -2.84
C VAL A 4 0.47 13.55 -3.64
N ASN A 5 0.48 14.87 -3.43
CA ASN A 5 1.43 15.76 -4.11
C ASN A 5 2.89 15.41 -3.76
N LEU A 6 3.15 15.05 -2.49
CA LEU A 6 4.48 14.58 -2.09
C LEU A 6 4.88 13.32 -2.88
N LEU A 7 3.98 12.34 -2.97
CA LEU A 7 4.19 11.17 -3.83
C LEU A 7 4.24 11.51 -5.32
N ASP A 8 3.65 12.57 -5.82
CA ASP A 8 3.78 12.90 -7.25
C ASP A 8 5.11 13.58 -7.55
N GLU A 9 5.60 14.42 -6.65
CA GLU A 9 6.81 15.22 -6.82
C GLU A 9 8.09 14.49 -6.44
N GLU A 10 8.11 13.70 -5.36
CA GLU A 10 9.29 12.98 -4.86
C GLU A 10 9.31 11.52 -5.36
N LYS A 11 10.10 11.29 -6.42
CA LYS A 11 10.16 9.98 -7.13
C LYS A 11 10.85 8.88 -6.34
N ASP A 12 11.67 9.22 -5.36
CA ASP A 12 12.32 8.30 -4.42
C ASP A 12 11.34 7.74 -3.35
N ILE A 13 10.17 8.37 -3.19
CA ILE A 13 9.13 7.88 -2.29
C ILE A 13 8.15 7.00 -3.08
N ASN A 14 8.06 5.74 -2.67
CA ASN A 14 7.18 4.75 -3.26
C ASN A 14 5.95 4.45 -2.40
N TYR A 15 6.11 4.56 -1.08
CA TYR A 15 5.14 4.12 -0.11
C TYR A 15 5.21 4.99 1.15
N ILE A 16 4.06 5.40 1.67
CA ILE A 16 3.89 6.11 2.93
C ILE A 16 2.83 5.38 3.76
N GLY A 17 3.26 4.63 4.76
CA GLY A 17 2.40 4.01 5.77
C GLY A 17 2.05 4.99 6.86
N TYR A 18 0.89 4.84 7.47
CA TYR A 18 0.52 5.66 8.62
C TYR A 18 0.97 5.01 9.93
N LEU A 19 1.29 5.84 10.91
CA LEU A 19 1.68 5.37 12.23
C LEU A 19 0.51 4.70 12.96
N THR A 20 0.72 3.45 13.37
CA THR A 20 -0.18 2.74 14.27
C THR A 20 0.31 2.80 15.71
N HIS A 21 -0.57 2.46 16.66
CA HIS A 21 -0.20 2.40 18.08
C HIS A 21 1.01 1.49 18.37
N ARG A 22 1.24 0.44 17.58
CA ARG A 22 2.38 -0.48 17.77
C ARG A 22 3.73 0.12 17.36
N GLN A 23 3.70 1.28 16.69
CA GLN A 23 4.86 1.96 16.12
C GLN A 23 5.20 3.28 16.84
N ILE A 24 4.55 3.62 17.95
CA ILE A 24 4.88 4.84 18.72
C ILE A 24 6.37 4.87 19.10
N ASN A 25 6.93 3.72 19.50
CA ASN A 25 8.34 3.59 19.87
C ASN A 25 9.20 3.05 18.72
N TYR A 26 8.83 3.32 17.47
CA TYR A 26 9.42 2.68 16.30
C TYR A 26 10.94 2.92 16.18
N CYS A 27 11.40 4.18 16.24
CA CYS A 27 12.83 4.50 16.15
C CYS A 27 13.64 3.84 17.26
N SER A 28 13.15 3.90 18.51
CA SER A 28 13.79 3.25 19.66
C SER A 28 13.86 1.73 19.50
N ARG A 29 12.83 1.11 18.91
CA ARG A 29 12.82 -0.33 18.61
C ARG A 29 13.80 -0.70 17.52
N MET A 30 13.93 0.08 16.45
CA MET A 30 14.90 -0.20 15.39
C MET A 30 16.33 -0.11 15.92
N LEU A 31 16.60 0.84 16.81
CA LEU A 31 17.88 0.94 17.49
C LEU A 31 18.15 -0.27 18.40
N SER A 32 17.20 -0.66 19.26
CA SER A 32 17.44 -1.74 20.22
C SER A 32 17.46 -3.13 19.58
N GLN A 33 16.59 -3.40 18.60
CA GLN A 33 16.45 -4.72 17.99
C GLN A 33 17.43 -4.97 16.84
N HIS A 34 17.82 -3.92 16.12
CA HIS A 34 18.58 -4.04 14.88
C HIS A 34 19.83 -3.14 14.84
N GLN A 35 20.11 -2.38 15.90
CA GLN A 35 21.22 -1.42 15.96
C GLN A 35 21.15 -0.36 14.85
N LEU A 36 19.96 -0.15 14.27
CA LEU A 36 19.71 0.83 13.22
C LEU A 36 19.29 2.17 13.84
N ARG A 37 20.12 3.20 13.63
CA ARG A 37 19.76 4.58 13.96
C ARG A 37 18.97 5.18 12.81
N ILE A 38 17.67 5.30 13.01
CA ILE A 38 16.76 5.99 12.10
C ILE A 38 16.24 7.26 12.72
N HIS A 39 16.10 8.30 11.90
CA HIS A 39 15.63 9.61 12.32
C HIS A 39 14.53 10.09 11.38
N PRO A 40 13.53 10.82 11.88
CA PRO A 40 12.60 11.51 11.02
C PRO A 40 13.34 12.45 10.05
N ILE A 41 12.88 12.48 8.81
CA ILE A 41 13.30 13.38 7.77
C ILE A 41 12.13 14.25 7.37
N LYS A 42 12.39 15.52 7.04
CA LYS A 42 11.36 16.46 6.60
C LYS A 42 11.38 16.56 5.08
N ARG A 43 10.25 16.24 4.45
CA ARG A 43 10.03 16.31 3.00
C ARG A 43 8.85 17.21 2.71
N GLN A 44 9.11 18.33 2.06
CA GLN A 44 8.12 19.38 1.78
C GLN A 44 7.28 19.83 3.00
N GLY A 45 7.85 19.81 4.19
CA GLY A 45 7.14 20.16 5.42
C GLY A 45 6.47 18.99 6.14
N ILE A 46 6.41 17.82 5.53
CA ILE A 46 5.87 16.58 6.11
C ILE A 46 7.02 15.78 6.72
N GLU A 47 6.87 15.35 7.96
CA GLU A 47 7.84 14.49 8.62
C GLU A 47 7.57 13.02 8.30
N LEU A 48 8.61 12.33 7.84
CA LEU A 48 8.59 10.93 7.46
C LEU A 48 9.72 10.20 8.19
N VAL A 49 9.54 8.94 8.54
CA VAL A 49 10.64 8.10 9.03
C VAL A 49 10.81 6.86 8.15
N PRO A 50 12.05 6.45 7.82
CA PRO A 50 12.28 5.23 7.04
C PRO A 50 11.59 4.00 7.63
N LEU A 51 10.80 3.29 6.84
CA LEU A 51 10.12 2.05 7.25
C LEU A 51 11.01 0.85 6.92
N ILE A 52 11.74 0.32 7.89
CA ILE A 52 12.66 -0.82 7.75
C ILE A 52 11.98 -2.15 7.41
N HIS A 53 10.74 -2.35 7.85
CA HIS A 53 9.98 -3.56 7.57
C HIS A 53 8.67 -3.16 6.94
N PHE A 54 8.44 -3.50 5.68
CA PHE A 54 7.19 -3.23 4.99
C PHE A 54 6.00 -3.86 5.74
N LEU A 55 4.94 -3.09 5.97
CA LEU A 55 3.74 -3.52 6.70
C LEU A 55 2.52 -3.14 5.89
N ASP A 56 1.53 -4.02 5.76
CA ASP A 56 0.31 -3.70 5.00
C ASP A 56 -0.73 -2.99 5.90
N SER A 57 -0.28 -1.96 6.61
CA SER A 57 -1.14 -1.05 7.37
C SER A 57 -1.81 -0.02 6.44
N MET A 58 -2.70 0.84 6.94
CA MET A 58 -3.23 1.93 6.10
C MET A 58 -2.08 2.76 5.52
N HIS A 59 -2.11 3.02 4.22
CA HIS A 59 -1.00 3.61 3.49
C HIS A 59 -1.42 4.30 2.20
N LEU A 60 -0.50 5.07 1.63
CA LEU A 60 -0.52 5.53 0.25
C LEU A 60 0.71 4.96 -0.46
N ALA A 61 0.53 4.43 -1.66
CA ALA A 61 1.62 3.85 -2.42
C ALA A 61 1.44 4.09 -3.91
N ARG A 62 2.55 4.16 -4.64
CA ARG A 62 2.50 4.15 -6.11
C ARG A 62 2.07 2.78 -6.61
N THR A 63 1.25 2.75 -7.66
CA THR A 63 0.89 1.51 -8.34
C THR A 63 2.13 0.77 -8.86
N SER A 64 3.09 1.52 -9.41
CA SER A 64 4.35 0.97 -9.91
C SER A 64 5.18 0.24 -8.84
N PHE A 65 5.05 0.63 -7.56
CA PHE A 65 5.71 -0.05 -6.46
C PHE A 65 5.11 -1.44 -6.20
N TRP A 66 3.78 -1.55 -6.26
CA TRP A 66 3.09 -2.84 -6.15
C TRP A 66 3.41 -3.75 -7.33
N GLU A 67 3.40 -3.22 -8.55
CA GLU A 67 3.80 -3.95 -9.76
C GLU A 67 5.23 -4.47 -9.63
N TYR A 68 6.17 -3.61 -9.23
CA TYR A 68 7.55 -4.01 -8.95
C TYR A 68 7.60 -5.15 -7.93
N MET A 69 6.93 -4.99 -6.78
CA MET A 69 6.98 -5.96 -5.69
C MET A 69 6.50 -7.35 -6.13
N PHE A 70 5.39 -7.44 -6.88
CA PHE A 70 4.88 -8.70 -7.42
C PHE A 70 5.74 -9.23 -8.57
N SER A 71 6.34 -8.36 -9.39
CA SER A 71 7.21 -8.77 -10.50
C SER A 71 8.52 -9.43 -10.05
N THR A 72 8.98 -9.17 -8.82
CA THR A 72 10.20 -9.79 -8.28
C THR A 72 10.12 -11.32 -8.14
N GLY A 73 8.92 -11.91 -8.18
CA GLY A 73 8.70 -13.34 -7.89
C GLY A 73 8.85 -13.71 -6.41
N THR A 74 9.15 -12.75 -5.54
CA THR A 74 9.29 -12.95 -4.08
C THR A 74 7.95 -13.28 -3.43
N ILE A 75 6.88 -12.66 -3.90
CA ILE A 75 5.53 -12.84 -3.35
C ILE A 75 4.77 -13.81 -4.25
N LYS A 76 4.34 -14.94 -3.69
CA LYS A 76 3.47 -15.91 -4.37
C LYS A 76 2.01 -15.64 -4.06
N ILE A 77 1.13 -16.22 -4.87
CA ILE A 77 -0.31 -16.22 -4.59
C ILE A 77 -0.55 -16.86 -3.22
N ARG A 78 -1.33 -16.19 -2.36
CA ARG A 78 -1.61 -16.50 -0.94
C ARG A 78 -0.54 -16.11 0.08
N ASP A 79 0.59 -15.56 -0.36
CA ASP A 79 1.52 -14.96 0.59
C ASP A 79 1.00 -13.62 1.09
N PHE A 80 1.31 -13.30 2.34
CA PHE A 80 1.11 -11.97 2.89
C PHE A 80 2.33 -11.10 2.53
N PRO A 81 2.19 -10.02 1.75
CA PRO A 81 3.31 -9.16 1.34
C PRO A 81 4.14 -8.65 2.52
N GLU A 82 3.48 -8.29 3.63
CA GLU A 82 4.13 -7.92 4.89
C GLU A 82 5.13 -8.98 5.36
N HIS A 83 4.73 -10.25 5.33
CA HIS A 83 5.59 -11.31 5.83
C HIS A 83 6.67 -11.70 4.83
N THR A 84 6.38 -11.75 3.54
CA THR A 84 7.38 -12.14 2.52
C THR A 84 8.30 -10.98 2.19
N PHE A 85 7.76 -9.92 1.58
CA PHE A 85 8.54 -8.77 1.17
C PHE A 85 9.05 -7.94 2.35
N GLY A 86 8.24 -7.75 3.40
CA GLY A 86 8.70 -7.04 4.60
C GLY A 86 9.86 -7.71 5.31
N ASN A 87 9.94 -9.06 5.28
CA ASN A 87 11.13 -9.77 5.73
C ASN A 87 12.32 -9.52 4.82
N VAL A 88 12.16 -9.64 3.49
CA VAL A 88 13.26 -9.40 2.54
C VAL A 88 13.85 -8.00 2.73
N GLN A 89 13.00 -6.97 2.74
CA GLN A 89 13.41 -5.60 2.97
C GLN A 89 14.15 -5.44 4.31
N ARG A 90 13.58 -5.95 5.40
CA ARG A 90 14.20 -5.84 6.72
C ARG A 90 15.56 -6.51 6.75
N TRP A 91 15.68 -7.73 6.27
CA TRP A 91 16.93 -8.48 6.31
C TRP A 91 18.02 -7.81 5.49
N ASP A 92 17.65 -7.27 4.34
CA ASP A 92 18.56 -6.57 3.47
C ASP A 92 19.11 -5.30 4.11
N ILE A 93 18.25 -4.46 4.70
CA ILE A 93 18.69 -3.25 5.41
C ILE A 93 19.47 -3.59 6.69
N VAL A 94 19.06 -4.61 7.43
CA VAL A 94 19.78 -5.03 8.65
C VAL A 94 21.17 -5.56 8.31
N LYS A 95 21.33 -6.28 7.20
CA LYS A 95 22.60 -6.88 6.80
C LYS A 95 23.55 -5.88 6.18
N HIS A 96 23.05 -4.98 5.34
CA HIS A 96 23.88 -4.08 4.52
C HIS A 96 23.82 -2.61 4.99
N GLY A 97 22.95 -2.30 5.95
CA GLY A 97 22.77 -0.99 6.54
C GLY A 97 21.76 -0.10 5.78
N MET A 98 21.62 1.13 6.26
CA MET A 98 20.63 2.10 5.77
C MET A 98 20.83 2.55 4.32
N LYS A 99 21.96 2.24 3.67
CA LYS A 99 22.14 2.55 2.24
C LYS A 99 21.20 1.74 1.35
N GLU A 100 20.92 0.49 1.72
CA GLU A 100 19.99 -0.35 0.96
C GLU A 100 18.53 0.11 1.08
N PHE A 101 18.21 0.96 2.05
CA PHE A 101 16.85 1.47 2.22
C PHE A 101 16.37 2.27 0.99
N GLU A 102 17.29 2.98 0.31
CA GLU A 102 16.97 3.90 -0.79
C GLU A 102 16.24 3.21 -1.95
N LYS A 103 16.52 1.94 -2.22
CA LYS A 103 15.85 1.20 -3.31
C LYS A 103 14.38 0.88 -3.00
N TYR A 104 13.99 0.88 -1.73
CA TYR A 104 12.62 0.58 -1.32
C TYR A 104 11.76 1.84 -1.34
N GLY A 105 12.27 2.96 -0.82
CA GLY A 105 11.51 4.21 -0.77
C GLY A 105 10.24 4.12 0.09
N THR A 106 10.27 3.33 1.16
CA THR A 106 9.11 3.05 2.03
C THR A 106 9.22 3.83 3.33
N TYR A 107 8.23 4.68 3.64
CA TYR A 107 8.27 5.55 4.80
C TYR A 107 7.05 5.37 5.68
N LEU A 108 7.18 5.76 6.94
CA LEU A 108 6.06 6.03 7.83
C LEU A 108 5.85 7.53 7.92
N LEU A 109 4.59 7.96 7.83
CA LEU A 109 4.20 9.30 8.24
C LEU A 109 4.47 9.46 9.73
N TRP A 110 5.28 10.46 10.10
CA TRP A 110 5.72 10.70 11.46
C TRP A 110 5.24 12.06 11.93
N ASP A 111 4.13 12.11 12.65
CA ASP A 111 3.61 13.35 13.27
C ASP A 111 3.79 13.36 14.80
N GLY A 112 4.50 12.36 15.33
CA GLY A 112 4.71 12.17 16.77
C GLY A 112 3.48 11.70 17.55
N VAL A 113 2.34 11.46 16.90
CA VAL A 113 1.07 11.06 17.53
C VAL A 113 0.54 9.77 16.89
N CYS A 114 -0.23 8.98 17.63
CA CYS A 114 -0.84 7.76 17.08
C CYS A 114 -2.05 8.14 16.21
N CYS A 115 -1.97 7.93 14.89
CA CYS A 115 -2.98 8.46 13.98
C CYS A 115 -4.08 7.44 13.62
N ILE A 116 -3.80 6.12 13.58
CA ILE A 116 -4.81 5.13 13.16
C ILE A 116 -4.90 3.91 14.08
N LYS A 117 -6.14 3.57 14.41
CA LYS A 117 -6.56 2.30 15.01
C LYS A 117 -7.72 1.74 14.19
N HIS A 118 -7.75 0.43 14.02
CA HIS A 118 -8.95 -0.22 13.50
C HIS A 118 -10.10 0.05 14.47
N VAL A 119 -11.22 0.55 13.96
CA VAL A 119 -12.46 0.75 14.75
C VAL A 119 -12.95 -0.58 15.37
N ASN A 120 -12.58 -1.72 14.76
CA ASN A 120 -12.93 -3.08 15.19
C ASN A 120 -11.70 -4.02 15.33
N GLY A 121 -10.55 -3.54 15.80
CA GLY A 121 -9.35 -4.37 15.97
C GLY A 121 -9.52 -5.53 16.97
N ARG A 122 -8.61 -6.53 16.93
CA ARG A 122 -8.63 -7.80 17.70
C ARG A 122 -8.88 -7.71 19.21
N THR A 123 -8.80 -6.52 19.81
CA THR A 123 -9.31 -6.29 21.16
C THR A 123 -10.82 -6.09 21.06
N PHE A 124 -11.55 -7.17 20.82
CA PHE A 124 -13.01 -7.15 20.90
C PHE A 124 -13.37 -6.77 22.32
N LEU A 125 -13.80 -5.52 22.49
CA LEU A 125 -14.49 -5.13 23.71
C LEU A 125 -15.81 -5.89 23.69
N ASP A 126 -16.03 -6.74 24.69
CA ASP A 126 -17.36 -7.32 24.90
C ASP A 126 -18.39 -6.21 25.13
N GLU A 127 -19.67 -6.54 25.06
CA GLU A 127 -20.75 -5.56 25.19
C GLU A 127 -20.64 -4.73 26.48
N LYS A 128 -20.25 -5.38 27.59
CA LYS A 128 -20.06 -4.73 28.88
C LYS A 128 -18.88 -3.75 28.84
N GLN A 129 -17.76 -4.14 28.22
CA GLN A 129 -16.57 -3.31 28.04
C GLN A 129 -16.82 -2.11 27.10
N ARG A 130 -17.72 -2.24 26.11
CA ARG A 130 -18.14 -1.14 25.23
C ARG A 130 -19.01 -0.14 25.96
N LEU A 131 -20.05 -0.63 26.65
CA LEU A 131 -20.97 0.21 27.42
C LEU A 131 -20.23 0.96 28.54
N ALA A 132 -19.30 0.30 29.23
CA ALA A 132 -18.48 0.92 30.27
C ALA A 132 -17.58 2.07 29.75
N LYS A 133 -17.31 2.11 28.43
CA LYS A 133 -16.54 3.16 27.77
C LYS A 133 -17.42 4.18 27.04
N GLY A 134 -18.74 4.13 27.20
CA GLY A 134 -19.68 5.00 26.49
C GLY A 134 -19.76 4.73 24.99
N LEU A 135 -19.31 3.57 24.52
CA LEU A 135 -19.40 3.16 23.12
C LEU A 135 -20.74 2.42 22.88
N PRO A 136 -21.34 2.55 21.67
CA PRO A 136 -22.58 1.83 21.36
C PRO A 136 -22.38 0.32 21.48
N GLY A 137 -23.37 -0.35 22.06
CA GLY A 137 -23.40 -1.82 22.21
C GLY A 137 -23.31 -2.54 20.86
N LEU A 138 -22.90 -3.80 20.87
CA LEU A 138 -22.69 -4.59 19.65
C LEU A 138 -23.98 -4.71 18.83
N GLY A 139 -25.14 -4.80 19.49
CA GLY A 139 -26.45 -4.84 18.83
C GLY A 139 -26.79 -3.57 18.03
N ALA A 140 -26.30 -2.40 18.45
CA ALA A 140 -26.57 -1.12 17.77
C ALA A 140 -25.77 -0.96 16.45
N LEU A 141 -24.60 -1.59 16.34
CA LEU A 141 -23.83 -1.64 15.09
C LEU A 141 -24.49 -2.56 14.06
N GLN A 142 -25.11 -3.65 14.51
CA GLN A 142 -25.74 -4.64 13.65
C GLN A 142 -26.99 -4.09 12.96
N THR A 143 -27.75 -3.21 13.64
CA THR A 143 -28.91 -2.52 13.07
C THR A 143 -28.53 -1.48 12.02
N GLY A 144 -27.40 -0.79 12.16
CA GLY A 144 -26.92 0.20 11.18
C GLY A 144 -26.48 -0.41 9.84
N PHE A 145 -25.76 -1.54 9.88
CA PHE A 145 -25.39 -2.27 8.65
C PHE A 145 -26.58 -2.96 7.99
N SER A 146 -27.57 -3.40 8.79
CA SER A 146 -28.81 -3.99 8.27
C SER A 146 -29.66 -2.97 7.51
N GLN A 147 -29.75 -1.72 8.01
CA GLN A 147 -30.45 -0.64 7.32
C GLN A 147 -29.76 -0.24 6.01
N LEU A 148 -28.43 -0.10 6.01
CA LEU A 148 -27.66 0.20 4.79
C LEU A 148 -27.79 -0.89 3.72
N LYS A 149 -27.81 -2.16 4.11
CA LYS A 149 -28.01 -3.28 3.18
C LYS A 149 -29.42 -3.29 2.58
N ILE A 150 -30.43 -2.99 3.40
CA ILE A 150 -31.83 -2.88 2.93
C ILE A 150 -32.00 -1.71 1.96
N GLU A 151 -31.30 -0.59 2.15
CA GLU A 151 -31.36 0.56 1.24
C GLU A 151 -30.66 0.27 -0.10
N LEU A 152 -29.47 -0.34 -0.08
CA LEU A 152 -28.75 -0.73 -1.30
C LEU A 152 -29.53 -1.77 -2.13
N ASP A 153 -30.14 -2.77 -1.48
CA ASP A 153 -30.96 -3.78 -2.17
C ASP A 153 -32.25 -3.18 -2.79
N LYS A 154 -32.76 -2.07 -2.24
CA LYS A 154 -33.90 -1.33 -2.80
C LYS A 154 -33.51 -0.49 -4.02
N GLU A 155 -32.35 0.16 -3.98
CA GLU A 155 -31.83 0.92 -5.13
C GLU A 155 -31.49 0.00 -6.32
N GLU A 156 -30.90 -1.17 -6.05
CA GLU A 156 -30.55 -2.13 -7.10
C GLU A 156 -31.79 -2.74 -7.78
N LYS A 157 -32.88 -2.96 -7.02
CA LYS A 157 -34.17 -3.40 -7.58
C LYS A 157 -34.86 -2.32 -8.40
N ASN A 158 -34.79 -1.06 -7.98
CA ASN A 158 -35.34 0.06 -8.74
C ASN A 158 -34.61 0.27 -10.07
N GLN A 159 -33.28 0.15 -10.08
CA GLN A 159 -32.50 0.26 -11.33
C GLN A 159 -32.79 -0.89 -12.32
N LYS A 160 -32.89 -2.13 -11.84
CA LYS A 160 -33.21 -3.30 -12.70
C LYS A 160 -34.62 -3.25 -13.29
N SER A 161 -35.58 -2.58 -12.64
CA SER A 161 -36.94 -2.41 -13.18
C SER A 161 -37.04 -1.38 -14.32
N SER A 162 -36.01 -0.55 -14.53
CA SER A 162 -36.03 0.58 -15.46
C SER A 162 -35.31 0.35 -16.80
N THR A 163 -34.66 -0.80 -17.00
CA THR A 163 -33.81 -1.03 -18.19
C THR A 163 -34.33 -2.18 -19.06
N THR A 164 -35.46 -1.99 -19.74
CA THR A 164 -35.75 -2.72 -20.99
C THR A 164 -34.95 -2.08 -22.13
N ARG A 165 -33.73 -2.57 -22.36
CA ARG A 165 -32.94 -2.23 -23.56
C ARG A 165 -33.18 -3.27 -24.65
N SER A 166 -33.64 -2.79 -25.81
CA SER A 166 -33.72 -3.54 -27.05
C SER A 166 -32.34 -4.06 -27.49
N PRO A 167 -32.24 -5.24 -28.12
CA PRO A 167 -30.97 -5.83 -28.50
C PRO A 167 -30.32 -5.04 -29.65
N VAL A 168 -29.07 -4.62 -29.43
CA VAL A 168 -28.21 -4.00 -30.44
C VAL A 168 -27.45 -5.10 -31.19
N SER A 169 -27.63 -5.16 -32.51
CA SER A 169 -26.90 -6.06 -33.40
C SER A 169 -25.44 -5.63 -33.52
N ILE A 170 -24.51 -6.51 -33.16
CA ILE A 170 -23.07 -6.27 -33.27
C ILE A 170 -22.60 -6.71 -34.66
N SER A 171 -22.16 -5.74 -35.46
CA SER A 171 -21.47 -5.94 -36.74
C SER A 171 -19.98 -6.11 -36.47
N THR A 172 -19.43 -7.28 -36.79
CA THR A 172 -18.00 -7.58 -36.76
C THR A 172 -17.24 -6.84 -37.87
N LEU A 173 -16.14 -6.17 -37.50
CA LEU A 173 -15.14 -5.63 -38.43
C LEU A 173 -13.85 -6.47 -38.38
N PRO A 174 -13.09 -6.58 -39.50
CA PRO A 174 -11.94 -7.45 -39.60
C PRO A 174 -10.65 -6.81 -39.03
N VAL A 175 -9.84 -7.66 -38.40
CA VAL A 175 -8.51 -7.36 -37.86
C VAL A 175 -7.48 -7.30 -38.99
N SER A 176 -6.71 -6.22 -39.04
CA SER A 176 -5.56 -6.06 -39.95
C SER A 176 -4.27 -6.29 -39.16
N THR A 177 -3.48 -7.29 -39.54
CA THR A 177 -2.14 -7.56 -39.00
C THR A 177 -1.08 -6.84 -39.86
N SER A 178 -0.27 -5.98 -39.24
CA SER A 178 0.94 -5.43 -39.86
C SER A 178 2.19 -5.98 -39.17
N THR A 179 2.99 -6.70 -39.95
CA THR A 179 4.32 -7.24 -39.61
C THR A 179 5.37 -6.15 -39.73
N ALA A 180 6.16 -5.90 -38.67
CA ALA A 180 7.32 -5.01 -38.72
C ALA A 180 8.62 -5.85 -38.71
N THR A 181 9.46 -5.61 -39.72
CA THR A 181 10.77 -6.23 -39.92
C THR A 181 11.84 -5.36 -39.27
N SER A 182 12.66 -5.92 -38.37
CA SER A 182 13.81 -5.23 -37.77
C SER A 182 15.12 -5.82 -38.27
N THR A 183 15.96 -4.98 -38.88
CA THR A 183 17.36 -5.24 -39.26
C THR A 183 18.31 -5.04 -38.07
N PRO A 184 19.40 -5.84 -37.94
CA PRO A 184 20.41 -5.62 -36.92
C PRO A 184 21.56 -4.72 -37.40
N SER A 185 22.00 -3.77 -36.56
CA SER A 185 23.23 -2.99 -36.80
C SER A 185 24.44 -3.66 -36.15
N VAL A 186 25.50 -3.83 -36.95
CA VAL A 186 26.83 -4.31 -36.53
C VAL A 186 27.57 -3.18 -35.81
N PHE A 187 28.11 -3.46 -34.62
CA PHE A 187 29.01 -2.56 -33.89
C PHE A 187 30.42 -3.16 -33.88
N THR A 188 31.37 -2.47 -34.50
CA THR A 188 32.80 -2.78 -34.52
C THR A 188 33.47 -2.16 -33.29
N SER A 189 34.18 -2.97 -32.51
CA SER A 189 35.05 -2.51 -31.43
C SER A 189 36.50 -2.52 -31.92
N THR A 190 37.19 -1.39 -31.78
CA THR A 190 38.64 -1.27 -32.03
C THR A 190 39.35 -1.13 -30.69
N ALA A 191 40.31 -2.02 -30.45
CA ALA A 191 41.19 -2.00 -29.30
C ALA A 191 42.21 -0.85 -29.40
N THR A 192 42.62 -0.31 -28.26
CA THR A 192 43.94 0.33 -28.15
C THR A 192 44.52 0.04 -26.77
N SER A 193 45.63 -0.69 -26.79
CA SER A 193 46.52 -0.92 -25.66
C SER A 193 47.66 0.09 -25.73
N THR A 194 48.00 0.68 -24.60
CA THR A 194 49.35 1.13 -24.23
C THR A 194 49.45 1.17 -22.72
#